data_AF-A0A081L7Y9-F1
#
_entry.id   AF-A0A081L7Y9-F1
#
_cell.length_a   1.000
_cell.length_b   1.000
_cell.length_c   1.000
_cell.angle_alpha   90.00
_cell.angle_beta   90.00
_cell.angle_gamma   90.00
#
_symmetry.space_group_name_H-M   'P 1'
#
loop_
_entity.id
_entity.type
_entity.pdbx_description
1 polymer ?
#
loop_
_entity_poly.entity_id
_entity_poly.type
_entity_poly.pdbx_seq_one_letter_code
_entity_poly.pdbx_strand_id
1 'polypeptide(L)' 'MDMKMILPLILLQAILMVIGLFDLLKRDPSRIRGEVKWVWALVIVFVASAGPIAYFIFGRKQS' A
#
# COMPACT_ATOMS: atom_id res chain seq x y z
N MET A 1 3.90 16.34 -22.62
CA MET A 1 3.25 16.39 -21.29
C MET A 1 4.24 17.02 -20.34
N ASP A 2 3.92 18.16 -19.77
CA ASP A 2 4.83 18.81 -18.83
C ASP A 2 4.95 17.98 -17.55
N MET A 3 6.18 17.76 -17.09
CA MET A 3 6.47 17.01 -15.87
C MET A 3 5.68 17.52 -14.64
N LYS A 4 5.35 18.81 -14.65
CA LYS A 4 4.55 19.50 -13.62
C LYS A 4 3.13 18.92 -13.46
N MET A 5 2.53 18.33 -14.50
CA MET A 5 1.20 17.72 -14.43
C MET A 5 1.23 16.30 -13.84
N ILE A 6 2.34 15.58 -13.99
CA ILE A 6 2.49 14.19 -13.52
C ILE A 6 3.02 14.16 -12.08
N LEU A 7 3.78 15.18 -11.68
CA LEU A 7 4.36 15.29 -10.34
C LEU A 7 3.35 15.10 -9.19
N PRO A 8 2.14 15.67 -9.21
CA PRO A 8 1.15 15.42 -8.15
C PRO A 8 0.73 13.96 -8.06
N LEU A 9 0.63 13.26 -9.20
CA LEU A 9 0.23 11.86 -9.25
C LEU A 9 1.33 10.95 -8.68
N ILE A 10 2.59 11.23 -8.99
CA ILE A 10 3.75 10.51 -8.43
C ILE A 10 3.84 10.74 -6.92
N LEU A 11 3.66 11.98 -6.46
CA LEU A 11 3.65 12.30 -5.03
C LEU A 11 2.52 11.59 -4.31
N LEU A 12 1.31 11.60 -4.87
CA LEU A 12 0.17 10.86 -4.32
C LEU A 12 0.48 9.37 -4.21
N GLN A 13 1.02 8.76 -5.27
CA GLN A 13 1.40 7.35 -5.28
C GLN A 13 2.46 7.03 -4.22
N ALA A 14 3.51 7.86 -4.12
CA ALA A 14 4.57 7.70 -3.13
C ALA A 14 4.03 7.81 -1.70
N ILE A 15 3.18 8.79 -1.42
CA ILE A 15 2.51 8.95 -0.12
C ILE A 15 1.66 7.71 0.19
N LEU A 16 0.85 7.25 -0.76
CA LEU A 16 -0.01 6.08 -0.58
C LEU A 16 0.82 4.82 -0.25
N MET A 17 1.93 4.63 -0.97
CA MET A 17 2.85 3.52 -0.75
C MET A 17 3.49 3.58 0.64
N VAL A 18 4.01 4.75 1.03
CA VAL A 18 4.64 4.94 2.35
C VAL A 18 3.65 4.67 3.47
N ILE A 19 2.43 5.21 3.39
CA ILE A 19 1.38 4.97 4.39
C ILE A 19 1.01 3.48 4.43
N GLY A 20 0.85 2.83 3.27
CA GLY A 20 0.55 1.40 3.17
C GLY A 20 1.63 0.53 3.83
N LEU A 21 2.90 0.77 3.51
CA LEU A 21 4.02 0.04 4.11
C LEU A 21 4.14 0.30 5.61
N PHE A 22 3.96 1.54 6.05
CA PHE A 22 4.02 1.89 7.46
C PHE A 22 2.90 1.23 8.27
N ASP A 23 1.66 1.26 7.76
CA ASP A 23 0.53 0.58 8.38
C ASP A 23 0.77 -0.94 8.42
N LEU A 24 1.28 -1.53 7.33
CA LEU A 24 1.65 -2.94 7.29
C LEU A 24 2.70 -3.26 8.36
N LEU A 25 3.82 -2.54 8.40
CA LEU A 25 4.90 -2.76 9.37
C LEU A 25 4.41 -2.69 10.81
N LYS A 26 3.57 -1.70 11.14
CA LYS A 26 3.04 -1.52 12.50
C LYS A 26 1.96 -2.52 12.89
N ARG A 27 1.22 -3.09 11.93
CA ARG A 27 0.16 -4.04 12.26
C ARG A 27 0.70 -5.37 12.74
N ASP A 28 0.04 -5.89 13.77
CA ASP A 28 0.23 -7.25 14.22
C ASP A 28 -0.09 -8.24 13.07
N PRO A 29 0.77 -9.24 12.80
CA PRO A 29 0.54 -10.25 11.76
C PRO A 29 -0.83 -10.95 11.88
N SER A 30 -1.35 -11.15 13.09
CA SER A 30 -2.67 -11.76 13.32
C SER A 30 -3.84 -10.93 12.76
N ARG A 31 -3.64 -9.61 12.60
CA ARG A 31 -4.61 -8.65 12.06
C ARG A 31 -4.47 -8.42 10.55
N ILE A 32 -3.59 -9.15 9.88
CA ILE A 32 -3.45 -9.15 8.42
C ILE A 32 -4.22 -10.35 7.84
N ARG A 33 -4.92 -10.13 6.73
CA ARG A 33 -5.67 -11.18 6.00
C ARG A 33 -4.75 -11.89 5.00
N GLY A 34 -4.96 -13.19 4.79
CA GLY A 34 -4.24 -13.99 3.80
C GLY A 34 -2.88 -14.52 4.25
N GLU A 35 -2.13 -15.07 3.29
CA GLU A 35 -0.88 -15.80 3.53
C GLU A 35 0.30 -14.83 3.65
N VAL A 36 0.70 -14.59 4.90
CA VAL A 36 1.92 -13.91 5.35
C VAL A 36 2.06 -12.41 5.02
N LYS A 37 2.42 -11.64 6.06
CA LYS A 37 2.61 -10.18 6.04
C LYS A 37 3.49 -9.65 4.90
N TRP A 38 4.47 -10.43 4.43
CA TRP A 38 5.40 -10.00 3.37
C TRP A 38 4.77 -9.93 1.98
N VAL A 39 3.73 -10.74 1.69
CA VAL A 39 3.04 -10.71 0.39
C VAL A 39 2.41 -9.35 0.15
N TRP A 40 1.78 -8.78 1.19
CA TRP A 40 1.21 -7.44 1.11
C TRP A 40 2.27 -6.36 0.90
N ALA A 41 3.49 -6.53 1.41
CA ALA A 41 4.58 -5.59 1.14
C ALA A 41 4.92 -5.57 -0.36
N LEU A 42 5.00 -6.74 -0.99
CA LEU A 42 5.23 -6.84 -2.45
C LEU A 42 4.06 -6.22 -3.22
N VAL A 43 2.82 -6.51 -2.83
CA VAL A 43 1.64 -5.92 -3.49
C VAL A 43 1.68 -4.39 -3.44
N ILE A 44 2.00 -3.81 -2.28
CA ILE A 44 2.09 -2.36 -2.08
C ILE A 44 3.18 -1.72 -2.96
N VAL A 45 4.32 -2.41 -3.15
CA VAL A 45 5.48 -1.87 -3.90
C VAL A 45 5.33 -2.05 -5.41
N PHE A 46 4.82 -3.19 -5.87
CA PHE A 46 4.89 -3.58 -7.29
C PHE A 46 3.61 -3.31 -8.08
N VAL A 47 2.47 -3.05 -7.42
CA VAL A 47 1.16 -2.93 -8.09
C VAL A 47 0.72 -1.45 -8.19
N ALA A 48 1.68 -0.53 -8.30
CA ALA A 48 1.45 0.91 -8.38
C ALA A 48 0.47 1.42 -7.30
N SER A 49 -0.44 2.33 -7.64
CA SER A 49 -1.46 2.82 -6.70
C SER A 49 -2.51 1.75 -6.32
N ALA A 50 -2.74 0.74 -7.15
CA ALA A 50 -3.68 -0.34 -6.85
C ALA A 50 -3.20 -1.24 -5.70
N GLY A 51 -1.89 -1.40 -5.52
CA GLY A 51 -1.30 -2.18 -4.43
C GLY A 51 -1.67 -1.71 -3.03
N PRO A 52 -1.34 -0.46 -2.65
CA PRO A 52 -1.72 0.09 -1.35
C PRO A 52 -3.25 0.18 -1.17
N ILE A 53 -4.01 0.48 -2.22
CA ILE A 53 -5.49 0.46 -2.17
C ILE A 53 -6.00 -0.94 -1.82
N ALA A 54 -5.54 -1.96 -2.54
CA ALA A 54 -5.93 -3.35 -2.29
C ALA A 54 -5.54 -3.79 -0.88
N TYR A 55 -4.36 -3.41 -0.39
CA TYR A 55 -3.95 -3.68 0.99
C TYR A 55 -4.93 -3.08 2.01
N PHE A 56 -5.32 -1.81 1.84
CA PHE A 56 -6.21 -1.16 2.79
C PHE A 56 -7.63 -1.76 2.81
N ILE A 57 -8.12 -2.24 1.67
CA ILE A 57 -9.46 -2.82 1.52
C ILE A 57 -9.48 -4.30 1.93
N PHE A 58 -8.53 -5.08 1.44
CA PHE A 58 -8.55 -6.54 1.56
C PHE A 58 -7.50 -7.11 2.51
N GLY A 59 -6.37 -6.44 2.69
CA GLY A 59 -5.24 -6.93 3.50
C GLY A 59 -5.41 -6.72 5.01
N ARG A 60 -6.25 -5.80 5.45
CA ARG A 60 -6.50 -5.53 6.86
C ARG A 60 -7.70 -6.31 7.37
N LYS A 61 -7.59 -6.94 8.55
CA LYS A 61 -8.78 -7.36 9.31
C LYS A 61 -9.37 -6.13 9.98
N GLN A 62 -10.58 -5.75 9.57
CA GLN A 62 -11.45 -4.87 10.35
C GLN A 62 -12.16 -5.77 11.35
N SER A 63 -11.85 -5.59 12.64
CA SER A 63 -12.52 -6.21 13.78
C SER A 63 -12.86 -5.11 14.76
#